data_AF-A0A9P8GS89-F1
#
_entry.id   AF-A0A9P8GS89-F1
#
_cell.length_a   1.000
_cell.length_b   1.000
_cell.length_c   1.000
_cell.angle_alpha   90.00
_cell.angle_beta   90.00
_cell.angle_gamma   90.00
#
_symmetry.space_group_name_H-M   'P 1'
#
loop_
_entity.id
_entity.type
_entity.pdbx_description
1 polymer ?
#
loop_
_entity_poly.entity_id
_entity_poly.type
_entity_poly.pdbx_seq_one_letter_code
_entity_poly.pdbx_strand_id
1 'polypeptide(L)'
;MVMMRSNSISSISSLSSRCSSAEPESTMQIFIKNIAGNTFALEVPESTSIATLSSLLAIRTNLPAQDMRLVYAGRHLDLSSNTLSDYKIGRESTLHLALPLRGGAPKKIRCQFKDCKDPAQRIVGDCGFCNGHFCGKHRMLESHACSGLETCKEEEKQRNRERLEKERTVAIKGI
;
A
#
# COMPACT_ATOMS: atom_id res chain seq x y z
N MET A 1 26.46 -90.84 6.86
CA MET A 1 25.78 -91.42 5.69
C MET A 1 25.18 -90.28 4.91
N VAL A 2 25.76 -90.01 3.74
CA VAL A 2 25.43 -88.91 2.80
C VAL A 2 24.13 -89.24 2.09
N MET A 3 23.22 -88.27 1.88
CA MET A 3 22.24 -88.04 0.77
C MET A 3 21.34 -86.87 1.20
N MET A 4 20.84 -85.91 0.42
CA MET A 4 21.02 -85.44 -0.96
C MET A 4 20.48 -83.99 -1.02
N ARG A 5 20.90 -83.27 -2.07
CA ARG A 5 20.65 -81.86 -2.41
C ARG A 5 19.17 -81.44 -2.47
N SER A 6 18.89 -80.17 -2.17
CA SER A 6 17.78 -79.42 -2.80
C SER A 6 18.13 -77.95 -2.92
N ASN A 7 18.12 -77.49 -4.17
CA ASN A 7 18.35 -76.14 -4.64
C ASN A 7 17.16 -75.26 -4.20
N SER A 8 17.40 -74.10 -3.60
CA SER A 8 16.37 -73.09 -3.42
C SER A 8 16.97 -71.73 -3.77
N ILE A 9 16.82 -71.36 -5.04
CA ILE A 9 17.08 -70.02 -5.53
C ILE A 9 15.88 -69.19 -5.07
N SER A 10 16.06 -68.41 -4.02
CA SER A 10 15.08 -67.42 -3.59
C SER A 10 14.94 -66.38 -4.70
N SER A 11 13.84 -66.44 -5.44
CA SER A 11 13.46 -65.42 -6.41
C SER A 11 13.30 -64.09 -5.67
N ILE A 12 14.28 -63.22 -5.80
CA ILE A 12 14.12 -61.80 -5.51
C ILE A 12 13.05 -61.27 -6.44
N SER A 13 11.82 -61.21 -5.95
CA SER A 13 10.73 -60.49 -6.57
C SER A 13 11.13 -59.03 -6.68
N SER A 14 11.52 -58.63 -7.89
CA SER A 14 11.69 -57.25 -8.29
C SER A 14 10.39 -56.51 -7.96
N LEU A 15 10.39 -55.80 -6.83
CA LEU A 15 9.44 -54.74 -6.58
C LEU A 15 9.73 -53.70 -7.65
N SER A 16 9.01 -53.79 -8.77
CA SER A 16 8.85 -52.70 -9.70
C SER A 16 8.17 -51.59 -8.92
N SER A 17 8.97 -50.79 -8.22
CA SER A 17 8.61 -49.42 -7.86
C SER A 17 8.09 -48.82 -9.16
N ARG A 18 6.78 -48.67 -9.24
CA ARG A 18 6.16 -47.83 -10.25
C ARG A 18 6.62 -46.42 -9.91
N CYS A 19 7.83 -46.11 -10.37
CA CYS A 19 8.26 -44.77 -10.65
C CYS A 19 7.14 -44.21 -11.49
N SER A 20 6.36 -43.30 -10.89
CA SER A 20 5.39 -42.56 -11.65
C SER A 20 6.23 -41.79 -12.66
N SER A 21 6.25 -42.27 -13.92
CA SER A 21 6.66 -41.43 -15.03
C SER A 21 5.87 -40.15 -14.85
N ALA A 22 6.56 -39.07 -14.49
CA ALA A 22 6.03 -37.74 -14.70
C ALA A 22 5.93 -37.63 -16.22
N GLU A 23 4.78 -38.03 -16.76
CA GLU A 23 4.40 -37.69 -18.11
C GLU A 23 4.66 -36.19 -18.25
N PRO A 24 5.36 -35.73 -19.29
CA PRO A 24 5.56 -34.31 -19.48
C PRO A 24 4.18 -33.70 -19.74
N GLU A 25 3.57 -33.15 -18.69
CA GLU A 25 2.39 -32.31 -18.80
C GLU A 25 2.72 -31.26 -19.87
N SER A 26 1.87 -31.17 -20.91
CA SER A 26 2.06 -30.21 -21.99
C SER A 26 2.11 -28.80 -21.41
N THR A 27 3.32 -28.23 -21.30
CA THR A 27 3.50 -26.86 -20.83
C THR A 27 3.01 -25.90 -21.91
N MET A 28 2.39 -24.80 -21.49
CA MET A 28 1.98 -23.72 -22.37
C MET A 28 2.71 -22.43 -22.00
N GLN A 29 2.93 -21.58 -23.00
CA GLN A 29 3.46 -20.24 -22.80
C GLN A 29 2.33 -19.24 -22.71
N ILE A 30 2.34 -18.41 -21.67
CA ILE A 30 1.43 -17.28 -21.49
C ILE A 30 2.24 -15.99 -21.32
N PHE A 31 1.60 -14.85 -21.57
CA PHE A 31 2.22 -13.54 -21.45
C PHE A 31 1.59 -12.76 -20.32
N ILE A 32 2.41 -12.12 -19.51
CA ILE A 32 1.96 -11.27 -18.41
C ILE A 32 2.45 -9.86 -18.62
N LYS A 33 1.52 -8.91 -18.72
CA LYS A 33 1.80 -7.48 -18.79
C LYS A 33 1.78 -6.87 -17.40
N ASN A 34 2.93 -6.35 -16.96
CA ASN A 34 3.08 -5.70 -15.68
C ASN A 34 2.47 -4.29 -15.70
N ILE A 35 2.27 -3.71 -14.51
CA ILE A 35 1.78 -2.35 -14.28
C ILE A 35 2.66 -1.27 -14.91
N ALA A 36 3.96 -1.57 -15.08
CA ALA A 36 4.93 -0.70 -15.76
C ALA A 36 4.83 -0.76 -17.30
N GLY A 37 3.97 -1.61 -17.85
CA GLY A 37 3.80 -1.79 -19.30
C GLY A 37 4.71 -2.87 -19.92
N ASN A 38 5.69 -3.37 -19.18
CA ASN A 38 6.58 -4.46 -19.63
C ASN A 38 5.82 -5.79 -19.69
N THR A 39 6.03 -6.56 -20.76
CA THR A 39 5.43 -7.89 -20.94
C THR A 39 6.51 -8.96 -20.82
N PHE A 40 6.24 -10.03 -20.06
CA PHE A 40 7.14 -11.17 -19.96
C PHE A 40 6.40 -12.48 -20.19
N ALA A 41 7.10 -13.45 -20.76
CA ALA A 41 6.58 -14.79 -20.97
C ALA A 41 6.78 -15.66 -19.71
N LEU A 42 5.81 -16.53 -19.45
CA LEU A 42 5.84 -17.53 -18.39
C LEU A 42 5.37 -18.88 -18.95
N GLU A 43 6.13 -19.94 -18.67
CA GLU A 43 5.76 -21.30 -19.04
C GLU A 43 5.10 -21.99 -17.85
N VAL A 44 3.86 -22.42 -18.03
CA VAL A 44 3.04 -23.09 -17.01
C VAL A 44 2.17 -24.17 -17.67
N PRO A 45 1.87 -25.29 -16.99
CA PRO A 45 0.89 -26.25 -17.49
C PRO A 45 -0.54 -25.69 -17.39
N GLU A 46 -1.45 -26.21 -18.24
CA GLU A 46 -2.87 -25.81 -18.26
C GLU A 46 -3.59 -26.11 -16.93
N SER A 47 -3.14 -27.14 -16.22
CA SER A 47 -3.61 -27.58 -14.91
C SER A 47 -3.26 -26.62 -13.75
N THR A 48 -2.43 -25.60 -14.00
CA THR A 48 -1.98 -24.64 -12.98
C THR A 48 -3.16 -23.84 -12.41
N SER A 49 -3.19 -23.66 -11.09
CA SER A 49 -4.17 -22.82 -10.41
C SER A 49 -3.78 -21.34 -10.41
N ILE A 50 -4.76 -20.44 -10.29
CA ILE A 50 -4.47 -18.99 -10.24
C ILE A 50 -3.66 -18.62 -8.99
N ALA A 51 -3.87 -19.32 -7.87
CA ALA A 51 -3.11 -19.13 -6.64
C ALA A 51 -1.62 -19.45 -6.81
N THR A 52 -1.30 -20.54 -7.51
CA THR A 52 0.10 -20.93 -7.78
C THR A 52 0.74 -19.97 -8.77
N LEU A 53 0.03 -19.58 -9.83
CA LEU A 53 0.49 -18.57 -10.78
C LEU A 53 0.79 -17.23 -10.09
N SER A 54 -0.06 -16.78 -9.16
CA SER A 54 0.17 -15.54 -8.41
C SER A 54 1.42 -15.60 -7.54
N SER A 55 1.73 -16.77 -6.99
CA SER A 55 2.96 -17.00 -6.21
C SER A 55 4.21 -16.93 -7.09
N LEU A 56 4.17 -17.51 -8.29
CA LEU A 56 5.25 -17.41 -9.28
C LEU A 56 5.48 -15.97 -9.73
N LEU A 57 4.39 -15.23 -9.93
CA LEU A 57 4.45 -13.82 -10.31
C LEU A 57 4.99 -12.93 -9.19
N ALA A 58 4.67 -13.22 -7.93
CA ALA A 58 5.20 -12.49 -6.78
C ALA A 58 6.74 -12.55 -6.75
N ILE A 59 7.31 -13.74 -6.98
CA ILE A 59 8.76 -13.95 -7.05
C ILE A 59 9.38 -13.16 -8.22
N ARG A 60 8.74 -13.17 -9.40
CA ARG A 60 9.25 -12.48 -10.60
C ARG A 60 9.13 -10.96 -10.55
N THR A 61 8.05 -10.45 -9.96
CA THR A 61 7.72 -9.01 -9.98
C THR A 61 8.12 -8.29 -8.69
N ASN A 62 8.53 -9.01 -7.64
CA ASN A 62 8.77 -8.48 -6.30
C ASN A 62 7.55 -7.76 -5.69
N LEU A 63 6.34 -8.14 -6.12
CA LEU A 63 5.08 -7.61 -5.59
C LEU A 63 4.41 -8.65 -4.68
N PRO A 64 3.84 -8.24 -3.53
CA PRO A 64 3.16 -9.17 -2.64
C PRO A 64 1.93 -9.79 -3.35
N ALA A 65 1.80 -11.11 -3.26
CA ALA A 65 0.70 -11.84 -3.91
C ALA A 65 -0.70 -11.39 -3.42
N GLN A 66 -0.81 -10.97 -2.16
CA GLN A 66 -2.06 -10.52 -1.54
C GLN A 66 -2.66 -9.27 -2.22
N ASP A 67 -1.82 -8.40 -2.77
CA ASP A 67 -2.24 -7.16 -3.43
C ASP A 67 -2.34 -7.31 -4.96
N MET A 68 -1.93 -8.47 -5.51
CA MET A 68 -1.88 -8.68 -6.96
C MET A 68 -3.26 -9.06 -7.49
N ARG A 69 -3.77 -8.28 -8.45
CA ARG A 69 -4.99 -8.63 -9.20
C ARG A 69 -4.63 -8.98 -10.62
N LEU A 70 -5.06 -10.15 -11.08
CA LEU A 70 -4.89 -10.58 -12.45
C LEU A 70 -6.17 -10.33 -13.23
N VAL A 71 -6.04 -9.83 -14.45
CA VAL A 71 -7.15 -9.52 -15.34
C VAL A 71 -6.95 -10.22 -16.67
N TYR A 72 -7.98 -10.92 -17.13
CA TYR A 72 -8.04 -11.55 -18.43
C TYR A 72 -9.39 -11.27 -19.09
N ALA A 73 -9.38 -10.87 -20.37
CA ALA A 73 -10.59 -10.54 -21.13
C ALA A 73 -11.56 -9.58 -20.40
N GLY A 74 -11.03 -8.62 -19.63
CA GLY A 74 -11.82 -7.66 -18.85
C GLY A 74 -12.45 -8.23 -17.57
N ARG A 75 -12.17 -9.47 -17.20
CA ARG A 75 -12.62 -10.10 -15.95
C ARG A 75 -11.45 -10.24 -14.98
N HIS A 76 -11.70 -9.89 -13.71
CA HIS A 76 -10.77 -10.18 -12.63
C HIS A 76 -10.76 -11.68 -12.37
N LEU A 77 -9.58 -12.28 -12.39
CA LEU A 77 -9.41 -13.66 -12.01
C LEU A 77 -9.48 -13.75 -10.50
N ASP A 78 -10.36 -14.63 -10.01
CA ASP A 78 -10.46 -14.90 -8.59
C ASP A 78 -9.33 -15.85 -8.17
N LEU A 79 -8.77 -15.62 -6.99
CA LEU A 79 -7.68 -16.44 -6.41
C LEU A 79 -8.20 -17.78 -5.87
N SER A 80 -9.51 -18.02 -5.93
CA SER A 80 -10.13 -19.31 -5.63
C SER A 80 -9.57 -20.43 -6.52
N SER A 81 -9.85 -21.68 -6.18
CA SER A 81 -9.20 -22.90 -6.69
C SER A 81 -9.37 -23.21 -8.19
N ASN A 82 -9.75 -22.23 -8.99
CA ASN A 82 -9.93 -22.37 -10.42
C ASN A 82 -8.57 -22.40 -11.14
N THR A 83 -8.51 -23.21 -12.19
CA THR A 83 -7.33 -23.40 -13.03
C THR A 83 -7.35 -22.47 -14.24
N LEU A 84 -6.22 -22.38 -14.95
CA LEU A 84 -6.15 -21.60 -16.19
C LEU A 84 -7.13 -22.11 -17.25
N SER A 85 -7.33 -23.43 -17.33
CA SER A 85 -8.32 -24.05 -18.22
C SER A 85 -9.75 -23.61 -17.94
N ASP A 86 -10.13 -23.40 -16.67
CA ASP A 86 -11.49 -22.96 -16.27
C ASP A 86 -11.82 -21.57 -16.84
N TYR A 87 -10.83 -20.68 -16.89
CA TYR A 87 -10.96 -19.34 -17.47
C TYR A 87 -10.71 -19.28 -18.98
N LYS A 88 -10.53 -20.44 -19.64
CA LYS A 88 -10.18 -20.53 -21.07
C LYS A 88 -8.91 -19.74 -21.41
N ILE A 89 -7.94 -19.76 -20.50
CA ILE A 89 -6.61 -19.19 -20.72
C ILE A 89 -5.78 -20.27 -21.40
N GLY A 90 -5.47 -20.06 -22.67
CA GLY A 90 -4.68 -20.98 -23.48
C GLY A 90 -3.29 -20.45 -23.80
N ARG A 91 -2.60 -21.14 -24.70
CA ARG A 91 -1.31 -20.71 -25.26
C ARG A 91 -1.41 -19.29 -25.81
N GLU A 92 -0.36 -18.52 -25.58
CA GLU A 92 -0.19 -17.15 -26.06
C GLU A 92 -1.22 -16.15 -25.52
N SER A 93 -1.99 -16.53 -24.50
CA SER A 93 -2.91 -15.62 -23.82
C SER A 93 -2.15 -14.53 -23.07
N THR A 94 -2.69 -13.31 -23.08
CA THR A 94 -2.13 -12.16 -22.38
C THR A 94 -2.94 -11.83 -21.12
N LEU A 95 -2.30 -11.88 -19.96
CA LEU A 95 -2.87 -11.47 -18.68
C LEU A 95 -2.30 -10.11 -18.29
N HIS A 96 -3.12 -9.30 -17.63
CA HIS A 96 -2.72 -7.99 -17.13
C HIS A 96 -2.66 -7.97 -15.61
N LEU A 97 -1.56 -7.45 -15.04
CA LEU A 97 -1.53 -7.07 -13.63
C LEU A 97 -2.29 -5.76 -13.46
N ALA A 98 -3.30 -5.77 -12.60
CA ALA A 98 -4.02 -4.59 -12.17
C ALA A 98 -3.59 -4.20 -10.75
N LEU A 99 -3.33 -2.91 -10.55
CA LEU A 99 -3.14 -2.37 -9.20
C LEU A 99 -4.47 -2.35 -8.45
N PRO A 100 -4.48 -2.67 -7.14
CA PRO A 100 -5.61 -2.34 -6.31
C PRO A 100 -5.74 -0.81 -6.33
N LEU A 101 -6.86 -0.30 -6.84
CA LEU A 101 -7.16 1.11 -6.76
C LEU A 101 -7.24 1.47 -5.27
N ARG A 102 -6.24 2.17 -4.74
CA ARG A 102 -6.32 2.84 -3.44
C ARG A 102 -7.29 4.02 -3.59
N GLY A 103 -8.57 3.69 -3.59
CA GLY A 103 -9.66 4.66 -3.58
C GLY A 103 -9.74 5.32 -2.21
N GLY A 104 -9.16 6.51 -2.10
CA GLY A 104 -9.28 7.35 -0.92
C GLY A 104 -8.91 8.77 -1.29
N ALA A 105 -9.91 9.59 -1.65
CA ALA A 105 -9.67 11.02 -1.74
C ALA A 105 -9.10 11.48 -0.38
N PRO A 106 -7.95 12.18 -0.35
CA PRO A 106 -7.39 12.64 0.91
C PRO A 106 -8.45 13.46 1.65
N LYS A 107 -8.83 13.02 2.87
CA LYS A 107 -9.83 13.70 3.69
C LYS A 107 -9.41 15.17 3.77
N LYS A 108 -10.23 16.07 3.23
CA LYS A 108 -9.95 17.51 3.28
C LYS A 108 -10.03 17.95 4.73
N ILE A 109 -8.91 18.37 5.30
CA ILE A 109 -8.87 18.98 6.62
C ILE A 109 -9.76 20.23 6.57
N ARG A 110 -10.60 20.43 7.58
CA ARG A 110 -11.52 21.57 7.66
C ARG A 110 -10.92 22.66 8.55
N CYS A 111 -11.36 23.89 8.30
CA CYS A 111 -11.03 25.02 9.16
C CYS A 111 -11.53 24.77 10.59
N GLN A 112 -10.69 25.04 11.59
CA GLN A 112 -11.00 24.86 13.01
C GLN A 112 -11.76 26.05 13.62
N PHE A 113 -11.87 27.15 12.90
CA PHE A 113 -12.64 28.33 13.34
C PHE A 113 -14.14 28.02 13.47
N LYS A 114 -14.78 28.57 14.51
CA LYS A 114 -16.22 28.39 14.78
C LYS A 114 -17.04 28.82 13.55
N ASP A 115 -18.02 27.99 13.20
CA ASP A 115 -18.94 28.21 12.07
C ASP A 115 -18.29 28.24 10.66
N CYS A 116 -16.99 27.96 10.54
CA CYS A 116 -16.31 27.88 9.25
C CYS A 116 -16.41 26.48 8.65
N LYS A 117 -17.04 26.36 7.47
CA LYS A 117 -17.15 25.09 6.72
C LYS A 117 -16.12 24.96 5.60
N ASP A 118 -15.29 25.98 5.40
CA ASP A 118 -14.27 25.99 4.35
C ASP A 118 -13.13 24.99 4.65
N PRO A 119 -12.53 24.38 3.62
CA PRO A 119 -11.37 23.52 3.79
C PRO A 119 -10.16 24.31 4.28
N ALA A 120 -9.35 23.70 5.14
CA ALA A 120 -8.06 24.24 5.52
C ALA A 120 -7.10 24.22 4.32
N GLN A 121 -6.22 25.21 4.26
CA GLN A 121 -5.28 25.36 3.17
C GLN A 121 -4.11 24.39 3.35
N ARG A 122 -3.87 23.50 2.38
CA ARG A 122 -2.79 22.51 2.43
C ARG A 122 -1.46 23.27 2.42
N ILE A 123 -0.56 22.99 3.37
CA ILE A 123 0.76 23.64 3.58
C ILE A 123 0.70 24.89 4.46
N VAL A 124 -0.19 25.83 4.16
CA VAL A 124 -0.14 27.16 4.77
C VAL A 124 -1.27 27.44 5.78
N GLY A 125 -2.20 26.50 5.93
CA GLY A 125 -3.34 26.63 6.85
C GLY A 125 -2.99 26.36 8.31
N ASP A 126 -1.82 25.81 8.60
CA ASP A 126 -1.40 25.41 9.94
C ASP A 126 -0.90 26.62 10.75
N CYS A 127 -1.47 26.82 11.93
CA CYS A 127 -1.03 27.81 12.88
C CYS A 127 -0.07 27.18 13.90
N GLY A 128 1.20 27.57 13.88
CA GLY A 128 2.22 27.05 14.79
C GLY A 128 2.06 27.46 16.26
N PHE A 129 1.15 28.40 16.58
CA PHE A 129 0.89 28.84 17.96
C PHE A 129 -0.20 28.03 18.63
N CYS A 130 -1.29 27.71 17.92
CA CYS A 130 -2.42 26.96 18.45
C CYS A 130 -2.56 25.54 17.87
N ASN A 131 -1.60 25.11 17.02
CA ASN A 131 -1.61 23.84 16.28
C ASN A 131 -2.91 23.58 15.47
N GLY A 132 -3.59 24.66 15.08
CA GLY A 132 -4.88 24.59 14.39
C GLY A 132 -4.76 24.74 12.88
N HIS A 133 -5.76 24.24 12.16
CA HIS A 133 -5.80 24.28 10.69
C HIS A 133 -6.88 25.25 10.20
N PHE A 134 -6.53 26.17 9.31
CA PHE A 134 -7.39 27.28 8.91
C PHE A 134 -7.49 27.44 7.39
N CYS A 135 -8.64 27.95 6.94
CA CYS A 135 -8.85 28.34 5.54
C CYS A 135 -8.21 29.71 5.26
N GLY A 136 -8.17 30.14 4.00
CA GLY A 136 -7.58 31.43 3.62
C GLY A 136 -8.18 32.65 4.33
N LYS A 137 -9.43 32.57 4.80
CA LYS A 137 -10.10 33.64 5.56
C LYS A 137 -9.65 33.70 7.03
N HIS A 138 -9.34 32.55 7.62
CA HIS A 138 -9.02 32.42 9.05
C HIS A 138 -7.54 32.08 9.32
N ARG A 139 -6.69 32.12 8.30
CA ARG A 139 -5.25 31.81 8.43
C ARG A 139 -4.50 32.79 9.32
N MET A 140 -4.90 34.07 9.31
CA MET A 140 -4.26 35.08 10.14
C MET A 140 -4.56 34.84 11.63
N LEU A 141 -3.58 35.09 12.49
CA LEU A 141 -3.70 34.91 13.93
C LEU A 141 -4.92 35.65 14.49
N GLU A 142 -5.16 36.86 14.01
CA GLU A 142 -6.26 37.72 14.45
C GLU A 142 -7.62 37.18 13.98
N SER A 143 -7.68 36.63 12.77
CA SER A 143 -8.91 36.10 12.18
C SER A 143 -9.45 34.85 12.88
N HIS A 144 -8.59 34.04 13.50
CA HIS A 144 -9.04 32.88 14.28
C HIS A 144 -8.96 33.05 15.79
N ALA A 145 -8.73 34.28 16.28
CA ALA A 145 -8.53 34.57 17.69
C ALA A 145 -7.50 33.62 18.32
N CYS A 146 -6.29 33.61 17.75
CA CYS A 146 -5.24 32.72 18.20
C CYS A 146 -4.91 32.95 19.68
N SER A 147 -4.87 31.88 20.48
CA SER A 147 -4.50 31.94 21.90
C SER A 147 -3.12 32.55 22.14
N GLY A 148 -2.18 32.39 21.19
CA GLY A 148 -0.84 32.98 21.27
C GLY A 148 -0.77 34.49 21.02
N LEU A 149 -1.87 35.13 20.59
CA LEU A 149 -1.89 36.59 20.40
C LEU A 149 -2.01 37.36 21.70
N GLU A 150 -2.74 36.83 22.67
CA GLU A 150 -2.98 37.52 23.94
C GLU A 150 -1.67 37.65 24.73
N THR A 151 -0.92 36.55 24.85
CA THR A 151 0.38 36.50 25.52
C THR A 151 1.39 37.44 24.86
N CYS A 152 1.50 37.42 23.52
CA CYS A 152 2.46 38.27 22.81
C CYS A 152 2.11 39.77 22.92
N LYS A 153 0.82 40.13 22.81
CA LYS A 153 0.37 41.53 22.93
C LYS A 153 0.51 42.07 24.36
N GLU A 154 0.31 41.24 25.38
CA GLU A 154 0.47 41.62 26.78
C GLU A 154 1.93 41.87 27.15
N GLU A 155 2.85 40.99 26.74
CA GLU A 155 4.29 41.16 26.95
C GLU A 155 4.84 42.44 26.30
N GLU A 156 4.37 42.76 25.09
CA GLU A 156 4.78 43.96 24.39
C GLU A 156 4.25 45.24 25.07
N LYS A 157 2.97 45.22 25.50
CA LYS A 157 2.38 46.32 26.29
C LYS A 157 3.13 46.52 27.61
N GLN A 158 3.55 45.45 28.27
CA GLN A 158 4.29 45.55 29.52
C GLN A 158 5.67 46.19 29.31
N ARG A 159 6.43 45.77 28.30
CA ARG A 159 7.71 46.40 27.95
C ARG A 159 7.57 47.87 27.58
N ASN A 160 6.56 48.22 26.79
CA ASN A 160 6.30 49.62 26.44
C ASN A 160 5.88 50.45 27.66
N ARG A 161 5.06 49.89 28.56
CA ARG A 161 4.69 50.53 29.83
C ARG A 161 5.92 50.82 30.68
N GLU A 162 6.79 49.83 30.89
CA GLU A 162 8.03 50.00 31.67
C GLU A 162 8.95 51.06 31.05
N ARG A 163 9.02 51.14 29.73
CA ARG A 163 9.79 52.18 29.04
C ARG A 163 9.21 53.57 29.27
N LEU A 164 7.90 53.73 29.11
CA LEU A 164 7.19 54.99 29.36
C LEU A 164 7.31 55.43 30.83
N GLU A 165 7.27 54.50 31.78
CA GLU A 165 7.45 54.78 33.20
C GLU A 165 8.86 55.29 33.53
N LYS A 166 9.90 54.72 32.90
CA LYS A 166 11.29 55.20 33.05
C LYS A 166 11.50 56.60 32.47
N GLU A 167 10.80 56.91 31.38
CA GLU A 167 10.86 58.22 30.70
C GLU A 167 9.89 59.25 31.31
N ARG A 168 9.13 58.87 32.34
CA ARG A 168 8.11 59.74 32.96
C ARG A 168 8.76 60.85 33.79
N THR A 169 8.66 62.09 33.32
CA THR A 169 9.03 63.28 34.10
C THR A 169 7.91 63.64 35.09
N VAL A 170 8.24 63.80 36.37
CA VAL A 170 7.28 64.25 37.39
C VAL A 170 7.34 65.77 37.48
N ALA A 171 6.23 66.46 37.17
CA ALA A 171 6.10 67.87 37.47
C ALA A 171 6.01 68.04 38.99
N ILE A 172 7.01 68.67 39.60
CA ILE A 172 6.98 69.05 41.01
C ILE A 172 5.92 70.16 41.13
N LYS A 173 4.76 69.83 41.69
CA LYS A 173 3.75 70.84 42.00
C LYS A 173 4.27 71.63 43.21
N GLY A 174 4.52 72.91 42.98
CA GLY A 174 5.32 73.79 43.84
C GLY A 174 4.84 73.92 45.29
N ILE A 175 5.83 74.36 46.07
CA ILE A 175 5.88 74.74 47.49
C ILE A 175 4.78 75.74 47.85
#